data_AF-A0A3D2VBY5-F1
#
_entry.id   AF-A0A3D2VBY5-F1
#
_cell.length_a   1.000
_cell.length_b   1.000
_cell.length_c   1.000
_cell.angle_alpha   90.00
_cell.angle_beta   90.00
_cell.angle_gamma   90.00
#
_symmetry.space_group_name_H-M   'P 1'
#
loop_
_entity.id
_entity.type
_entity.pdbx_description
1 polymer ?
#
loop_
_entity_poly.entity_id
_entity_poly.type
_entity_poly.pdbx_seq_one_letter_code
_entity_poly.pdbx_strand_id
1 'polypeptide(L)' 'MSISEKDVLRAAHLARIRVTPDELAHYQEGLSGILSLVEQMHDCDTDGIEPMAHPQD' A
#
# COMPACT_ATOMS: atom_id res chain seq x y z
N MET A 1 -4.70 2.34 -9.40
CA MET A 1 -3.99 1.07 -9.73
C MET A 1 -4.80 -0.09 -9.17
N SER A 2 -4.82 -1.24 -9.86
CA SER A 2 -5.47 -2.45 -9.33
C SER A 2 -4.42 -3.39 -8.72
N ILE A 3 -4.66 -3.84 -7.48
CA ILE A 3 -3.85 -4.86 -6.81
C ILE A 3 -4.46 -6.25 -7.03
N SER A 4 -3.64 -7.25 -7.33
CA SER A 4 -4.09 -8.63 -7.49
C SER A 4 -4.03 -9.41 -6.19
N GLU A 5 -4.80 -10.49 -6.07
CA GLU A 5 -4.71 -11.44 -4.94
C GLU A 5 -3.27 -11.94 -4.72
N LYS A 6 -2.52 -12.15 -5.81
CA LYS A 6 -1.10 -12.57 -5.75
C LYS A 6 -0.23 -11.52 -5.07
N ASP A 7 -0.52 -10.24 -5.27
CA ASP A 7 0.21 -9.15 -4.63
C ASP A 7 -0.11 -9.06 -3.13
N VAL A 8 -1.37 -9.30 -2.75
CA VAL A 8 -1.78 -9.41 -1.34
C VAL A 8 -1.03 -10.56 -0.65
N LEU A 9 -1.00 -11.75 -1.26
CA LEU A 9 -0.27 -12.90 -0.73
C LEU A 9 1.24 -12.65 -0.64
N ARG A 10 1.82 -11.96 -1.64
CA ARG A 10 3.23 -11.56 -1.62
C ARG A 10 3.52 -10.60 -0.47
N ALA A 11 2.69 -9.57 -0.30
CA ALA A 11 2.85 -8.58 0.77
C ALA A 11 2.72 -9.25 2.16
N ALA A 12 1.70 -10.09 2.34
CA ALA A 12 1.51 -10.88 3.55
C ALA A 12 2.72 -11.77 3.87
N HIS A 13 3.27 -12.44 2.86
CA HIS A 13 4.49 -13.25 3.01
C HIS A 13 5.69 -12.42 3.49
N LEU A 14 5.94 -11.26 2.87
CA LEU A 14 7.03 -10.36 3.28
C LEU A 14 6.86 -9.84 4.72
N ALA A 15 5.62 -9.55 5.11
CA ALA A 15 5.28 -9.09 6.45
C ALA A 15 5.20 -10.22 7.49
N ARG A 16 5.34 -11.49 7.09
CA ARG A 16 5.13 -12.69 7.94
C ARG A 16 3.73 -12.73 8.55
N ILE A 17 2.74 -12.23 7.83
CA ILE A 17 1.32 -12.27 8.20
C ILE A 17 0.68 -13.46 7.50
N ARG A 18 -0.04 -14.30 8.25
CA ARG A 18 -0.87 -15.36 7.66
C ARG A 18 -2.18 -14.74 7.21
N VAL A 19 -2.57 -15.03 5.97
CA VAL A 19 -3.87 -14.67 5.39
C VAL A 19 -4.52 -15.96 4.90
N THR A 20 -5.77 -16.19 5.30
CA THR A 20 -6.54 -17.34 4.85
C THR A 20 -7.26 -17.05 3.52
N PRO A 21 -7.70 -18.07 2.76
CA PRO A 21 -8.40 -17.85 1.49
C PRO A 21 -9.69 -17.02 1.63
N ASP A 22 -10.39 -17.15 2.75
CA ASP A 22 -11.61 -16.40 3.08
C ASP A 22 -11.36 -14.93 3.42
N GLU A 23 -10.17 -14.59 3.91
CA GLU A 23 -9.76 -13.21 4.22
C GLU A 23 -9.22 -12.46 2.97
N LEU A 24 -8.83 -13.19 1.94
CA LEU A 24 -8.06 -12.66 0.79
C LEU A 24 -8.81 -11.56 0.04
N ALA A 25 -10.10 -11.76 -0.24
CA ALA A 25 -10.93 -10.78 -0.95
C ALA A 25 -11.11 -9.49 -0.13
N HIS A 26 -11.30 -9.62 1.18
CA HIS A 26 -11.44 -8.47 2.08
C HIS A 26 -10.15 -7.63 2.11
N TYR A 27 -9.00 -8.27 2.23
CA TYR A 27 -7.72 -7.55 2.21
C TYR A 27 -7.40 -6.94 0.84
N GLN A 28 -7.77 -7.60 -0.27
CA GLN A 28 -7.60 -7.05 -1.59
C GLN A 28 -8.42 -5.76 -1.77
N GLU A 29 -9.68 -5.75 -1.35
CA GLU A 29 -10.55 -4.57 -1.42
C GLU A 29 -10.01 -3.44 -0.55
N GLY A 30 -9.65 -3.73 0.70
CA GLY A 30 -9.08 -2.74 1.62
C GLY A 30 -7.78 -2.13 1.11
N LEU A 31 -6.86 -2.94 0.59
CA LEU A 31 -5.61 -2.46 0.01
C LEU A 31 -5.83 -1.65 -1.27
N SER A 32 -6.81 -2.03 -2.10
CA SER A 32 -7.18 -1.24 -3.28
C SER A 32 -7.64 0.16 -2.88
N GLY A 33 -8.48 0.28 -1.84
CA GLY A 33 -8.94 1.57 -1.32
C GLY A 33 -7.80 2.44 -0.80
N ILE A 34 -6.85 1.87 -0.05
CA ILE A 34 -5.66 2.59 0.44
C ILE A 34 -4.81 3.10 -0.73
N LEU A 35 -4.55 2.26 -1.74
CA LEU A 35 -3.77 2.68 -2.91
C LEU A 35 -4.47 3.77 -3.72
N SER A 36 -5.81 3.73 -3.84
CA SER A 36 -6.57 4.81 -4.47
C SER A 36 -6.48 6.13 -3.69
N LEU A 37 -6.36 6.10 -2.36
CA LEU A 37 -6.11 7.31 -1.56
C LEU A 37 -4.69 7.85 -1.80
N VAL A 38 -3.68 6.96 -1.85
CA VAL A 38 -2.29 7.35 -2.14
C VAL A 38 -2.16 7.98 -3.53
N GLU A 39 -2.91 7.48 -4.52
CA GLU A 39 -2.93 8.07 -5.86
C GLU A 39 -3.35 9.54 -5.87
N GLN A 40 -4.24 9.97 -4.97
CA GLN A 40 -4.63 11.38 -4.85
C GLN A 40 -3.47 12.26 -4.36
N MET A 41 -2.49 11.69 -3.65
CA MET A 41 -1.32 12.42 -3.16
C MET A 41 -0.28 12.66 -4.27
N HIS A 42 -0.34 11.91 -5.38
CA HIS A 42 0.57 12.11 -6.53
C HIS A 42 0.33 13.44 -7.26
N ASP A 43 -0.79 14.12 -7.01
CA ASP A 43 -1.08 15.44 -7.58
C ASP A 43 -0.22 16.56 -6.98
N CYS A 44 0.48 16.29 -5.86
CA CYS A 44 1.45 17.23 -5.30
C CYS A 44 2.80 17.15 -6.03
N ASP A 45 3.26 18.29 -6.53
CA ASP A 45 4.62 18.43 -7.07
C ASP A 45 5.66 18.30 -5.95
N THR A 46 6.61 17.39 -6.15
CA THR A 46 7.71 17.10 -5.22
C THR A 46 9.07 17.21 -5.90
N ASP A 47 9.13 17.80 -7.11
CA ASP A 47 10.38 17.97 -7.84
C ASP A 47 11.35 18.88 -7.06
N GLY A 48 12.60 18.41 -6.94
CA GLY A 48 13.64 19.09 -6.16
C GLY A 48 13.43 19.13 -4.63
N ILE A 49 12.43 18.44 -4.07
CA ILE A 49 12.20 18.38 -2.62
C ILE A 49 12.91 17.17 -2.01
N GLU A 50 13.78 17.40 -1.03
CA GLU A 50 14.45 16.32 -0.30
C GLU A 50 13.48 15.62 0.69
N PRO A 51 13.40 14.28 0.69
CA PRO A 51 12.55 13.55 1.63
C PRO A 51 12.99 13.72 3.10
N MET A 52 12.06 14.03 4.00
CA MET A 52 12.32 14.17 5.43
C MET A 52 11.98 12.89 6.19
N ALA A 53 12.98 12.20 6.74
CA ALA A 53 12.80 10.98 7.56
C ALA A 53 12.61 11.26 9.06
N HIS A 54 13.27 12.29 9.58
CA HIS A 54 13.24 12.69 11.00
C HIS A 54 12.87 14.17 11.08
N PRO A 55 11.65 14.51 11.54
CA PRO A 55 11.15 15.89 11.57
C PRO A 55 11.64 16.72 12.76
N GLN A 56 12.31 16.08 13.72
CA GLN A 56 12.94 16.73 14.87
C GLN A 56 14.43 16.39 14.82
N ASP A 57 15.28 17.36 15.10
CA ASP A 57 16.70 17.14 15.40
C ASP A 57 16.85 16.40 16.75
#